data_AF-A0A962QBE4-F1
#
_entry.id   AF-A0A962QBE4-F1
#
_cell.length_a   1.000
_cell.length_b   1.000
_cell.length_c   1.000
_cell.angle_alpha   90.00
_cell.angle_beta   90.00
_cell.angle_gamma   90.00
#
_symmetry.space_group_name_H-M   'P 1'
#
loop_
_entity.id
_entity.type
_entity.pdbx_description
1 polymer ?
#
loop_
_entity_poly.entity_id
_entity_poly.type
_entity_poly.pdbx_seq_one_letter_code
_entity_poly.pdbx_strand_id
1 'polypeptide(L)'
;KSAFAVGLAPLAIPLLAGPGAMSTLVIYANVHPGPAHLVLLAVTVLATAITIFVAFRLAILFGPLLGVSGQLVVHRVMGLIVLAIGAEFIMEGAVAFVSARL
;
A
#
# COMPACT_ATOMS: atom_id res chain seq x y z
N LYS A 1 -18.26 19.96 -0.74
CA LYS A 1 -16.83 19.68 -0.48
C LYS A 1 -16.73 18.44 0.42
N SER A 2 -16.90 17.22 -0.10
CA SER A 2 -16.90 15.99 0.74
C SER A 2 -16.80 14.67 -0.07
N ALA A 3 -17.32 14.59 -1.30
CA ALA A 3 -17.37 13.33 -2.05
C ALA A 3 -16.01 12.68 -2.37
N PHE A 4 -14.97 13.48 -2.64
CA PHE A 4 -13.62 12.96 -2.92
C PHE A 4 -12.97 12.28 -1.71
N ALA A 5 -13.26 12.73 -0.48
CA ALA A 5 -12.66 12.15 0.73
C ALA A 5 -13.23 10.76 1.03
N VAL A 6 -14.53 10.54 0.77
CA VAL A 6 -15.20 9.27 1.02
C VAL A 6 -14.74 8.18 0.04
N GLY A 7 -14.47 8.54 -1.23
CA GLY A 7 -13.99 7.58 -2.24
C GLY A 7 -12.50 7.23 -2.15
N LEU A 8 -11.66 8.14 -1.65
CA LEU A 8 -10.21 7.89 -1.51
C LEU A 8 -9.85 7.12 -0.23
N ALA A 9 -10.65 7.25 0.84
CA ALA A 9 -10.41 6.59 2.12
C ALA A 9 -10.18 5.05 2.00
N PRO A 10 -11.00 4.29 1.26
CA PRO A 10 -10.74 2.85 1.10
C PRO A 10 -9.50 2.55 0.26
N LEU A 11 -9.11 3.42 -0.67
CA LEU A 11 -7.90 3.28 -1.49
C LEU A 11 -6.61 3.64 -0.73
N ALA A 12 -6.70 4.52 0.26
CA ALA A 12 -5.59 4.88 1.12
C ALA A 12 -5.10 3.68 1.96
N ILE A 13 -5.99 2.76 2.34
CA ILE A 13 -5.63 1.57 3.13
C ILE A 13 -4.70 0.60 2.34
N PRO A 14 -5.03 0.19 1.10
CA PRO A 14 -4.12 -0.57 0.25
C PRO A 14 -2.80 0.16 -0.03
N LEU A 15 -2.86 1.48 -0.26
CA LEU A 15 -1.65 2.29 -0.50
C LEU A 15 -0.73 2.34 0.71
N LEU A 16 -1.30 2.44 1.92
CA LEU A 16 -0.58 2.43 3.20
C LEU A 16 0.13 1.09 3.44
N ALA A 17 -0.57 -0.02 3.19
CA ALA A 17 0.02 -1.36 3.33
C ALA A 17 1.00 -1.69 2.21
N GLY A 18 0.83 -1.06 1.04
CA GLY A 18 1.63 -1.27 -0.17
C GLY A 18 0.99 -2.29 -1.12
N PRO A 19 0.87 -1.99 -2.42
CA PRO A 19 0.27 -2.89 -3.41
C PRO A 19 0.99 -4.25 -3.54
N GLY A 20 2.32 -4.27 -3.45
CA GLY A 20 3.11 -5.51 -3.53
C GLY A 20 2.94 -6.41 -2.30
N ALA A 21 2.84 -5.82 -1.10
CA ALA A 21 2.55 -6.56 0.12
C ALA A 21 1.13 -7.15 0.08
N MET A 22 0.16 -6.37 -0.42
CA MET A 22 -1.21 -6.83 -0.64
C MET A 22 -1.27 -8.02 -1.62
N SER A 23 -0.61 -7.93 -2.78
CA SER A 23 -0.53 -9.03 -3.75
C SER A 23 0.06 -10.30 -3.13
N THR A 24 1.16 -10.15 -2.39
CA THR A 24 1.84 -11.27 -1.74
C THR A 24 0.94 -11.97 -0.72
N LEU A 25 0.22 -11.20 0.11
CA LEU A 25 -0.73 -11.75 1.08
C LEU A 25 -1.87 -12.51 0.40
N VAL A 26 -2.41 -11.99 -0.71
CA VAL A 26 -3.47 -12.66 -1.48
C VAL A 26 -2.98 -13.97 -2.09
N ILE A 27 -1.78 -13.98 -2.67
CA ILE A 27 -1.19 -15.21 -3.22
C ILE A 27 -0.98 -16.21 -2.08
N TYR A 28 -0.28 -15.82 -1.01
CA TYR A 28 0.04 -16.69 0.12
C TYR A 28 -1.20 -17.21 0.84
N ALA A 29 -2.28 -16.45 0.91
CA ALA A 29 -3.55 -16.91 1.46
C ALA A 29 -4.14 -18.09 0.66
N ASN A 30 -3.86 -18.18 -0.64
CA ASN A 30 -4.39 -19.22 -1.53
C ASN A 30 -3.47 -20.43 -1.73
N VAL A 31 -2.16 -20.33 -1.42
CA VAL A 31 -1.22 -21.46 -1.66
C VAL A 31 -1.44 -22.63 -0.70
N HIS A 32 -1.79 -22.37 0.57
CA HIS A 32 -1.92 -23.43 1.59
C HIS A 32 -3.10 -23.17 2.55
N PRO A 33 -4.29 -23.77 2.32
CA PRO A 33 -5.48 -23.54 3.15
C PRO A 33 -5.49 -24.34 4.47
N GLY A 34 -4.36 -24.35 5.19
CA GLY A 34 -4.24 -24.97 6.51
C GLY A 34 -4.52 -23.98 7.65
N PRO A 35 -5.19 -24.37 8.75
CA PRO A 35 -5.49 -23.47 9.87
C PRO A 35 -4.22 -22.88 10.51
N ALA A 36 -3.12 -23.65 10.56
CA ALA A 36 -1.84 -23.15 11.06
C ALA A 36 -1.24 -22.04 10.17
N HIS A 37 -1.40 -22.14 8.85
CA HIS A 37 -0.93 -21.13 7.90
C HIS A 37 -1.73 -19.83 8.01
N LEU A 38 -3.05 -19.93 8.20
CA LEU A 38 -3.91 -18.77 8.43
C LEU A 38 -3.56 -18.03 9.72
N VAL A 39 -3.24 -18.75 10.80
CA VAL A 39 -2.75 -18.12 12.05
C VAL A 39 -1.43 -17.41 11.82
N LEU A 40 -0.50 -18.02 11.09
CA LEU A 40 0.79 -17.38 10.76
C LEU A 40 0.58 -16.10 9.94
N LEU A 41 -0.29 -16.15 8.94
CA LEU A 41 -0.66 -14.99 8.11
C LEU A 41 -1.32 -13.88 8.95
N ALA A 42 -2.19 -14.22 9.89
CA ALA A 42 -2.80 -13.26 10.80
C ALA A 42 -1.75 -12.57 11.69
N VAL A 43 -0.77 -13.32 12.18
CA VAL A 43 0.34 -12.77 12.99
C VAL A 43 1.20 -11.80 12.17
N THR A 44 1.51 -12.09 10.90
CA THR A 44 2.30 -11.19 10.05
C THR A 44 1.55 -9.89 9.73
N VAL A 45 0.24 -9.99 9.47
CA VAL A 45 -0.64 -8.81 9.29
C VAL A 45 -0.68 -7.98 10.58
N LEU A 46 -0.83 -8.61 11.73
CA LEU A 46 -0.85 -7.92 13.03
C LEU A 46 0.49 -7.23 13.32
N ALA A 47 1.61 -7.90 13.06
CA ALA A 47 2.95 -7.32 13.23
C ALA A 47 3.16 -6.10 12.33
N THR A 48 2.71 -6.16 11.07
CA THR A 48 2.74 -5.03 10.13
C THR A 48 1.88 -3.87 10.63
N ALA A 49 0.66 -4.16 11.11
CA ALA A 49 -0.24 -3.15 11.65
C ALA A 49 0.35 -2.43 12.86
N ILE A 50 0.99 -3.17 13.78
CA ILE A 50 1.71 -2.59 14.93
C ILE A 50 2.87 -1.72 14.46
N THR A 51 3.63 -2.17 13.46
CA THR A 51 4.76 -1.41 12.89
C THR A 51 4.28 -0.08 12.31
N ILE A 52 3.19 -0.09 11.54
CA ILE A 52 2.58 1.13 10.99
C ILE A 52 2.07 2.04 12.11
N PHE A 53 1.40 1.47 13.12
CA PHE A 53 0.92 2.25 14.27
C PHE A 53 2.05 2.99 14.98
N VAL A 54 3.17 2.31 15.23
CA VAL A 54 4.37 2.92 15.82
C VAL A 54 4.95 3.99 14.89
N ALA A 55 5.08 3.71 13.60
CA ALA A 55 5.58 4.69 12.62
C ALA A 55 4.73 5.97 12.58
N PHE A 56 3.40 5.84 12.62
CA PHE A 56 2.47 6.96 12.67
C PHE A 56 2.56 7.75 13.98
N ARG A 57 2.74 7.06 15.12
CA ARG A 57 3.00 7.73 16.41
C ARG A 57 4.29 8.53 16.38
N LEU A 58 5.35 7.99 15.78
CA LEU A 58 6.60 8.72 15.57
C LEU A 58 6.39 9.92 14.63
N ALA A 59 5.63 9.76 13.55
CA ALA A 59 5.36 10.83 12.60
C ALA A 59 4.69 12.06 13.25
N ILE A 60 3.82 11.88 14.25
CA ILE A 60 3.23 12.98 15.02
C ILE A 60 4.31 13.77 15.77
N LEU A 61 5.32 13.09 16.31
CA LEU A 61 6.44 13.73 17.01
C LEU A 61 7.39 14.47 16.05
N PHE A 62 7.61 13.92 14.86
CA PHE A 62 8.46 14.52 13.83
C PHE A 62 7.74 15.56 12.95
N GLY A 63 6.42 15.70 13.05
CA GLY A 63 5.60 16.63 12.27
C GLY A 63 6.11 18.08 12.21
N PRO A 64 6.61 18.66 13.32
CA PRO A 64 7.16 20.02 13.31
C PRO A 64 8.46 20.18 12.50
N LEU A 65 9.23 19.10 12.28
CA LEU A 65 10.49 19.18 11.53
C LEU A 65 10.28 19.36 10.03
N LEU A 66 9.16 18.90 9.46
CA LEU A 66 8.97 18.95 8.01
C LEU A 66 8.66 20.36 7.49
N GLY A 67 8.20 21.28 8.35
CA GLY A 67 7.82 22.63 7.95
C GLY A 67 6.81 22.68 6.79
N VAL A 68 6.56 23.87 6.23
CA VAL A 68 5.62 24.02 5.11
C VAL A 68 6.25 23.55 3.79
N SER A 69 7.53 23.86 3.57
CA SER A 69 8.24 23.49 2.34
C SER A 69 8.48 21.98 2.23
N GLY A 70 8.82 21.31 3.34
CA GLY A 70 9.05 19.86 3.32
C GLY A 70 7.77 19.08 3.05
N GLN A 71 6.64 19.49 3.64
CA GLN A 71 5.33 18.88 3.33
C GLN A 71 4.97 19.01 1.85
N LEU A 72 5.27 20.16 1.21
CA LEU A 72 5.04 20.35 -0.22
C LEU A 72 5.88 19.39 -1.08
N VAL A 73 7.14 19.17 -0.71
CA VAL A 73 8.01 18.21 -1.40
C VAL A 73 7.50 16.79 -1.21
N VAL A 74 7.13 16.39 0.01
CA VAL A 74 6.60 15.04 0.30
C VAL A 74 5.32 14.77 -0.50
N HIS A 75 4.39 15.72 -0.57
CA HIS A 75 3.18 15.57 -1.38
C HIS A 75 3.48 15.39 -2.87
N ARG A 76 4.46 16.10 -3.42
CA ARG A 76 4.89 15.91 -4.81
C ARG A 76 5.49 14.52 -5.02
N VAL A 77 6.39 14.10 -4.13
CA VAL A 77 7.01 12.77 -4.21
C VAL A 77 5.97 11.66 -4.11
N MET A 78 5.00 11.77 -3.19
CA MET A 78 3.89 10.82 -3.09
C MET A 78 3.13 10.70 -4.41
N GLY A 79 2.80 11.82 -5.05
CA GLY A 79 2.14 11.84 -6.37
C GLY A 79 2.98 11.20 -7.48
N LEU A 80 4.29 11.44 -7.50
CA LEU A 80 5.22 10.82 -8.46
C LEU A 80 5.32 9.31 -8.26
N ILE A 81 5.36 8.84 -7.01
CA ILE A 81 5.36 7.40 -6.69
C ILE A 81 4.06 6.74 -7.16
N VAL A 82 2.90 7.37 -6.91
CA VAL A 82 1.59 6.85 -7.36
C VAL A 82 1.53 6.76 -8.88
N LEU A 83 2.06 7.76 -9.60
CA LEU A 83 2.16 7.72 -11.07
C LEU A 83 3.04 6.57 -11.54
N ALA A 84 4.20 6.35 -10.91
CA ALA A 84 5.11 5.27 -11.28
C ALA A 84 4.47 3.89 -11.08
N ILE A 85 3.86 3.66 -9.92
CA ILE A 85 3.15 2.40 -9.60
C ILE A 85 1.98 2.19 -10.57
N GLY A 86 1.24 3.24 -10.92
CA GLY A 86 0.18 3.17 -11.92
C GLY A 86 0.69 2.75 -13.30
N ALA A 87 1.82 3.31 -13.73
CA ALA A 87 2.45 2.95 -14.99
C ALA A 87 2.96 1.49 -14.99
N GLU A 88 3.55 1.04 -13.89
CA GLU A 88 3.98 -0.35 -13.68
C GLU A 88 2.81 -1.33 -13.89
N PHE A 89 1.68 -1.10 -13.22
CA PHE A 89 0.49 -1.95 -13.38
C PHE A 89 -0.08 -1.96 -14.81
N ILE A 90 -0.07 -0.83 -15.51
CA ILE A 90 -0.52 -0.77 -16.91
C ILE A 90 0.39 -1.63 -17.79
N MET A 91 1.72 -1.54 -17.59
CA MET A 91 2.69 -2.33 -18.35
C MET A 91 2.57 -3.83 -18.05
N GLU A 92 2.49 -4.22 -16.78
CA GLU A 92 2.29 -5.63 -16.39
C GLU A 92 1.01 -6.20 -17.00
N GLY A 93 -0.10 -5.46 -16.91
CA GLY A 93 -1.37 -5.85 -17.52
C GLY A 93 -1.29 -5.98 -19.04
N ALA A 94 -0.59 -5.06 -19.72
CA ALA A 94 -0.40 -5.11 -21.16
C ALA A 94 0.44 -6.32 -21.60
N VAL A 95 1.55 -6.61 -20.91
CA VAL A 95 2.40 -7.77 -21.18
C VAL A 95 1.63 -9.07 -20.97
N ALA A 96 0.92 -9.20 -19.85
CA ALA A 96 0.10 -10.37 -19.54
C ALA A 96 -0.97 -10.63 -20.60
N PHE A 97 -1.60 -9.57 -21.13
CA PHE A 97 -2.61 -9.67 -22.18
C PHE A 97 -2.03 -10.17 -23.51
N VAL A 98 -0.85 -9.68 -23.90
CA VAL A 98 -0.19 -10.13 -25.13
C VAL A 98 0.27 -11.59 -25.00
N SER A 99 0.89 -11.96 -23.87
CA SER A 99 1.35 -13.33 -23.64
C SER A 99 0.20 -14.34 -23.53
N ALA A 100 -0.98 -13.92 -23.08
CA ALA A 100 -2.15 -14.79 -23.01
C ALA A 100 -2.80 -15.06 -24.38
N ARG A 101 -2.41 -14.28 -25.42
CA ARG A 101 -3.01 -14.34 -26.75
C ARG A 101 -2.11 -14.99 -27.80
N LEU A 102 -0.83 -15.19 -27.48
CA LEU A 102 0.13 -16.00 -28.22
C LEU A 102 0.15 -17.41 -27.65
#